data_AF-A0A8T4F2E5-F1
#
_entry.id   AF-A0A8T4F2E5-F1
#
_cell.length_a   1.000
_cell.length_b   1.000
_cell.length_c   1.000
_cell.angle_alpha   90.00
_cell.angle_beta   90.00
_cell.angle_gamma   90.00
#
_symmetry.space_group_name_H-M   'P 1'
#
loop_
_entity.id
_entity.type
_entity.pdbx_description
1 polymer ?
#
loop_
_entity_poly.entity_id
_entity_poly.type
_entity_poly.pdbx_seq_one_letter_code
_entity_poly.pdbx_strand_id
1 'polypeptide(L)'
;MNPGHHVHPANRRRHDQRTNGEMLADKVTGVFGSWRFISIQTVIVAIWIGINLLAVANRWDPYPFILLNLVFSTQAAYAAPLILLSQNRQADTDRLEAEHDYRVNQIALQYLIAWHRDQHGEACQCVHDARPIAENTLAELGHTT
;
A
#
# COMPACT_ATOMS: atom_id res chain seq x y z
N MET A 1 -5.99 20.06 26.22
CA MET A 1 -5.69 18.87 25.39
C MET A 1 -4.98 19.35 24.14
N ASN A 2 -3.67 19.08 24.01
CA ASN A 2 -2.92 19.37 22.79
C ASN A 2 -3.16 18.19 21.82
N PRO A 3 -3.67 18.38 20.59
CA PRO A 3 -3.87 17.29 19.63
C PRO A 3 -2.51 16.91 19.02
N GLY A 4 -1.63 16.39 19.85
CA GLY A 4 -0.28 16.00 19.47
C GLY A 4 -0.28 14.60 18.87
N HIS A 5 0.04 14.51 17.57
CA HIS A 5 0.66 13.37 16.90
C HIS A 5 0.52 12.01 17.62
N HIS A 6 -0.66 11.38 17.50
CA HIS A 6 -0.80 9.97 17.80
C HIS A 6 -0.13 9.17 16.68
N VAL A 7 1.19 8.96 16.79
CA VAL A 7 1.91 8.04 15.91
C VAL A 7 1.46 6.63 16.28
N HIS A 8 0.77 5.95 15.36
CA HIS A 8 0.28 4.60 15.58
C HIS A 8 1.44 3.71 16.07
N PRO A 9 1.26 2.89 17.12
CA PRO A 9 2.33 2.06 17.66
C PRO A 9 2.91 1.09 16.62
N ALA A 10 2.09 0.70 15.62
CA ALA A 10 2.53 -0.06 14.44
C ALA A 10 3.59 0.69 13.61
N ASN A 11 3.45 1.99 13.43
CA ASN A 11 4.39 2.81 12.66
C ASN A 11 5.72 3.03 13.42
N ARG A 12 5.68 3.04 14.76
CA ARG A 12 6.87 3.25 15.60
C ARG A 12 7.87 2.08 15.51
N ARG A 13 7.39 0.83 15.53
CA ARG A 13 8.25 -0.35 15.36
C ARG A 13 8.92 -0.41 13.98
N ARG A 14 8.25 0.12 12.96
CA ARG A 14 8.76 0.21 11.57
C ARG A 14 9.89 1.23 11.39
N HIS A 15 10.07 2.16 12.34
CA HIS A 15 11.08 3.21 12.26
C HIS A 15 12.40 2.84 12.97
N ASP A 16 12.36 2.08 14.06
CA ASP A 16 13.55 1.72 14.86
C ASP A 16 14.46 0.67 14.22
N GLN A 17 14.00 -0.03 13.17
CA GLN A 17 14.74 -1.12 12.53
C GLN A 17 15.05 -0.89 11.05
N ARG A 18 14.94 0.34 10.53
CA ARG A 18 15.18 0.60 9.11
C ARG A 18 16.63 0.34 8.72
N THR A 19 16.88 -0.74 7.98
CA THR A 19 18.16 -0.94 7.30
C THR A 19 18.26 -0.01 6.09
N ASN A 20 19.49 0.35 5.70
CA ASN A 20 19.73 1.25 4.55
C ASN A 20 19.05 0.77 3.26
N GLY A 21 18.88 -0.56 3.09
CA GLY A 21 18.17 -1.15 1.96
C GLY A 21 16.66 -0.88 1.97
N GLU A 22 16.04 -0.83 3.14
CA GLU A 22 14.60 -0.57 3.27
C GLU A 22 14.26 0.89 2.93
N MET A 23 15.13 1.83 3.30
CA MET A 23 14.97 3.24 2.93
C MET A 23 15.13 3.48 1.42
N LEU A 24 16.00 2.70 0.77
CA LEU A 24 16.15 2.75 -0.68
C LEU A 24 14.91 2.18 -1.37
N ALA A 25 14.40 1.04 -0.92
CA ALA A 25 13.19 0.43 -1.43
C ALA A 25 11.97 1.37 -1.28
N ASP A 26 11.79 2.01 -0.13
CA ASP A 26 10.75 3.01 0.11
C ASP A 26 10.77 4.16 -0.91
N LYS A 27 11.97 4.71 -1.17
CA LYS A 27 12.15 5.80 -2.14
C LYS A 27 11.84 5.33 -3.55
N VAL A 28 12.27 4.12 -3.92
CA VAL A 28 12.08 3.55 -5.25
C VAL A 28 10.60 3.28 -5.51
N THR A 29 9.85 2.71 -4.57
CA THR A 29 8.41 2.49 -4.69
C THR A 29 7.64 3.81 -4.87
N GLY A 30 8.03 4.87 -4.15
CA GLY A 30 7.43 6.19 -4.31
C GLY A 30 7.71 6.85 -5.67
N VAL A 31 8.81 6.47 -6.34
CA VAL A 31 9.17 7.00 -7.66
C VAL A 31 8.38 6.31 -8.77
N PHE A 32 8.23 4.98 -8.74
CA PHE A 32 7.50 4.23 -9.78
C PHE A 32 6.00 4.57 -9.85
N GLY A 33 5.39 5.03 -8.76
CA GLY A 33 3.99 5.47 -8.71
C GLY A 33 3.76 6.95 -9.08
N SER A 34 4.80 7.71 -9.39
CA SER A 34 4.69 9.15 -9.64
C SER A 34 4.54 9.48 -11.12
N TRP A 35 3.64 10.40 -11.46
CA TRP A 35 3.50 10.98 -12.81
C TRP A 35 4.83 11.52 -13.37
N ARG A 36 5.73 11.97 -12.49
CA ARG A 36 7.07 12.47 -12.84
C ARG A 36 7.96 11.39 -13.46
N PHE A 37 7.86 10.13 -13.00
CA PHE A 37 8.68 9.03 -13.52
C PHE A 37 8.34 8.73 -14.98
N ILE A 38 7.05 8.68 -15.31
CA ILE A 38 6.56 8.47 -16.67
C ILE A 38 7.08 9.58 -17.59
N SER A 39 6.96 10.84 -17.19
CA SER A 39 7.45 11.98 -17.98
C SER A 39 8.95 11.91 -18.25
N ILE A 40 9.77 11.59 -17.23
CA ILE A 40 11.23 11.44 -17.39
C ILE A 40 11.54 10.30 -18.36
N GLN A 41 10.87 9.15 -18.25
CA GLN A 41 11.15 8.03 -19.14
C GLN A 41 10.81 8.35 -20.60
N THR A 42 9.68 9.01 -20.85
CA THR A 42 9.30 9.45 -22.19
C THR A 42 10.33 10.39 -22.80
N VAL A 43 10.86 11.34 -22.01
CA VAL A 43 11.90 12.28 -22.47
C VAL A 43 13.21 11.55 -22.80
N ILE A 44 13.64 10.61 -21.95
CA ILE A 44 14.86 9.82 -22.19
C ILE A 44 14.74 9.03 -23.50
N VAL A 45 13.62 8.34 -23.71
CA VAL A 45 13.37 7.58 -24.95
C VAL A 45 13.34 8.52 -26.17
N ALA A 46 12.68 9.68 -26.07
CA ALA A 46 12.64 10.65 -27.16
C ALA A 46 14.03 11.21 -27.51
N ILE A 47 14.86 11.53 -26.51
CA ILE A 47 16.26 11.96 -26.71
C ILE A 47 17.06 10.84 -27.38
N TRP A 48 16.90 9.59 -26.93
CA TRP A 48 17.65 8.45 -27.47
C TRP A 48 17.32 8.18 -28.94
N ILE A 49 16.04 8.31 -29.31
CA ILE A 49 15.57 8.25 -30.70
C ILE A 49 16.18 9.41 -31.50
N GLY A 50 16.18 10.64 -30.95
CA GLY A 50 16.78 11.82 -31.58
C GLY A 50 18.28 11.67 -31.85
N ILE A 51 19.04 11.17 -30.87
CA ILE A 51 20.48 10.88 -31.02
C ILE A 51 20.71 9.80 -32.07
N ASN A 52 19.91 8.73 -32.09
CA ASN A 52 20.02 7.68 -33.10
C ASN A 52 19.73 8.18 -34.53
N LEU A 53 18.74 9.06 -34.70
CA LEU A 53 18.43 9.68 -35.99
C LEU A 53 19.55 10.60 -36.49
N LEU A 54 20.25 11.30 -35.58
CA LEU A 54 21.37 12.19 -35.93
C LEU A 54 22.69 11.42 -36.11
N ALA A 55 22.86 10.29 -35.41
CA ALA A 55 24.04 9.42 -35.48
C ALA A 55 24.02 8.42 -36.66
N VAL A 56 23.10 8.59 -37.62
CA VAL A 56 23.00 7.80 -38.86
C VAL A 56 24.32 7.77 -39.65
N ALA A 57 25.16 8.80 -39.50
CA ALA A 57 26.48 8.86 -40.14
C ALA A 57 27.48 7.78 -39.65
N ASN A 58 27.34 7.27 -38.42
CA ASN A 58 28.30 6.33 -37.82
C ASN A 58 27.77 4.88 -37.66
N ARG A 59 26.56 4.57 -38.17
CA ARG A 59 25.90 3.24 -38.14
C ARG A 59 25.98 2.53 -36.77
N TRP A 60 25.94 3.28 -35.66
CA TRP A 60 26.17 2.71 -34.33
C TRP A 60 25.00 1.83 -33.84
N ASP A 61 23.78 2.03 -34.37
CA ASP A 61 22.63 1.14 -34.18
C ASP A 61 21.70 1.19 -35.43
N PRO A 62 21.91 0.31 -36.44
CA PRO A 62 21.06 0.21 -37.62
C PRO A 62 19.67 -0.35 -37.28
N TYR A 63 18.66 -0.02 -38.08
CA TYR A 63 17.32 -0.59 -37.96
C TYR A 63 17.38 -2.14 -37.93
N PRO A 64 16.79 -2.83 -36.93
CA PRO A 64 15.82 -2.41 -35.93
C PRO A 64 16.45 -2.24 -34.53
N PHE A 65 16.79 -1.01 -34.12
CA PHE A 65 17.30 -0.56 -32.81
C PHE A 65 17.49 -1.66 -31.74
N ILE A 66 18.51 -2.52 -31.93
CA ILE A 66 18.62 -3.78 -31.18
C ILE A 66 18.98 -3.51 -29.72
N LEU A 67 19.77 -2.45 -29.49
CA LEU A 67 20.25 -2.07 -28.17
C LEU A 67 19.14 -1.44 -27.33
N LEU A 68 18.28 -0.61 -27.93
CA LEU A 68 17.14 0.00 -27.23
C LEU A 68 16.15 -1.08 -26.78
N ASN A 69 15.87 -2.04 -27.66
CA ASN A 69 14.96 -3.14 -27.36
C ASN A 69 15.53 -4.05 -26.26
N LEU A 70 16.83 -4.34 -26.30
CA LEU A 70 17.53 -5.11 -25.26
C LEU A 70 17.44 -4.41 -23.90
N VAL A 71 17.78 -3.12 -23.83
CA VAL A 71 17.79 -2.35 -22.58
C VAL A 71 16.38 -2.27 -21.99
N PHE A 72 15.35 -2.00 -22.81
CA PHE A 72 13.97 -1.93 -22.33
C PHE A 72 13.46 -3.30 -21.85
N SER A 73 13.84 -4.38 -22.53
CA SER A 73 13.52 -5.74 -22.12
C SER A 73 14.16 -6.10 -20.77
N THR A 74 15.44 -5.76 -20.57
CA THR A 74 16.11 -5.93 -19.28
C THR A 74 15.51 -5.05 -18.19
N GLN A 75 15.13 -3.80 -18.51
CA GLN A 75 14.47 -2.89 -17.59
C GLN A 75 13.13 -3.47 -17.10
N ALA A 76 12.30 -4.00 -18.02
CA ALA A 76 11.05 -4.66 -17.67
C ALA A 76 11.28 -5.91 -16.81
N ALA A 77 12.30 -6.72 -17.14
CA ALA A 77 12.67 -7.90 -16.36
C ALA A 77 13.10 -7.56 -14.93
N TYR A 78 13.80 -6.44 -14.71
CA TYR A 78 14.19 -5.96 -13.37
C TYR A 78 13.05 -5.30 -12.60
N ALA A 79 12.04 -4.77 -13.29
CA ALA A 79 10.88 -4.15 -12.63
C ALA A 79 10.04 -5.19 -11.88
N ALA A 80 9.81 -6.37 -12.45
CA ALA A 80 9.01 -7.43 -11.83
C ALA A 80 9.47 -7.84 -10.41
N PRO A 81 10.74 -8.20 -10.16
CA PRO A 81 11.20 -8.58 -8.83
C PRO A 81 11.22 -7.41 -7.84
N LEU A 82 11.48 -6.18 -8.31
CA LEU A 82 11.39 -4.98 -7.47
C LEU A 82 9.95 -4.73 -7.01
N ILE A 83 8.98 -4.88 -7.91
CA ILE A 83 7.56 -4.79 -7.58
C ILE A 83 7.20 -5.88 -6.57
N LEU A 84 7.57 -7.14 -6.81
CA LEU A 84 7.30 -8.25 -5.88
C LEU A 84 7.90 -8.02 -4.49
N LEU A 85 9.13 -7.49 -4.41
CA LEU A 85 9.76 -7.16 -3.13
C LEU A 85 8.99 -6.04 -2.40
N SER A 86 8.55 -5.01 -3.14
CA SER A 86 7.74 -3.93 -2.56
C SER A 86 6.38 -4.43 -2.09
N GLN A 87 5.75 -5.33 -2.84
CA GLN A 87 4.46 -5.94 -2.52
C GLN A 87 4.55 -6.86 -1.30
N ASN A 88 5.57 -7.72 -1.22
CA ASN A 88 5.76 -8.60 -0.05
C ASN A 88 5.89 -7.79 1.24
N ARG A 89 6.64 -6.67 1.19
CA ARG A 89 6.81 -5.78 2.33
C ARG A 89 5.54 -5.00 2.68
N GLN A 90 4.75 -4.62 1.68
CA GLN A 90 3.44 -4.00 1.90
C GLN A 90 2.51 -4.99 2.60
N ALA A 91 2.44 -6.23 2.11
CA ALA A 91 1.62 -7.31 2.67
C ALA A 91 2.00 -7.66 4.13
N ASP A 92 3.29 -7.69 4.47
CA ASP A 92 3.73 -7.91 5.86
C ASP A 92 3.21 -6.82 6.81
N THR A 93 3.13 -5.58 6.34
CA THR A 93 2.63 -4.46 7.15
C THR A 93 1.12 -4.45 7.23
N ASP A 94 0.45 -4.69 6.11
CA ASP A 94 -1.00 -4.81 6.06
C ASP A 94 -1.47 -5.94 7.00
N ARG A 95 -0.69 -7.04 7.08
CA ARG A 95 -0.95 -8.13 8.05
C ARG A 95 -0.80 -7.68 9.50
N LEU A 96 0.28 -6.97 9.84
CA LEU A 96 0.50 -6.47 11.20
C LEU A 96 -0.58 -5.47 11.62
N GLU A 97 -1.02 -4.63 10.69
CA GLU A 97 -2.12 -3.69 10.89
C GLU A 97 -3.44 -4.43 11.12
N ALA A 98 -3.76 -5.43 10.30
CA ALA A 98 -4.94 -6.27 10.48
C ALA A 98 -4.95 -7.03 11.83
N GLU A 99 -3.80 -7.57 12.26
CA GLU A 99 -3.68 -8.23 13.57
C GLU A 99 -3.87 -7.24 14.73
N HIS A 100 -3.43 -5.99 14.58
CA HIS A 100 -3.61 -4.95 15.58
C HIS A 100 -5.08 -4.50 15.66
N ASP A 101 -5.71 -4.22 14.52
CA ASP A 101 -7.12 -3.84 14.43
C ASP A 101 -8.03 -4.92 15.00
N TYR A 102 -7.72 -6.19 14.74
CA TYR A 102 -8.43 -7.30 15.36
C TYR A 102 -8.39 -7.25 16.89
N ARG A 103 -7.21 -7.02 17.49
CA ARG A 103 -7.06 -6.91 18.95
C ARG A 103 -7.78 -5.69 19.51
N VAL A 104 -7.66 -4.54 18.85
CA VAL A 104 -8.36 -3.32 19.26
C VAL A 104 -9.87 -3.54 19.23
N ASN A 105 -10.38 -4.17 18.18
CA ASN A 105 -11.80 -4.50 18.06
C ASN A 105 -12.27 -5.45 19.18
N GLN A 106 -11.50 -6.49 19.51
CA GLN A 106 -11.83 -7.37 20.64
C GLN A 106 -11.87 -6.64 21.98
N ILE A 107 -10.89 -5.78 22.24
CA ILE A 107 -10.83 -4.99 23.47
C ILE A 107 -12.00 -3.99 23.53
N ALA A 108 -12.31 -3.33 22.41
CA ALA A 108 -13.45 -2.43 22.31
C ALA A 108 -14.77 -3.15 22.62
N LEU A 109 -14.98 -4.36 22.10
CA LEU A 109 -16.14 -5.19 22.41
C LEU A 109 -16.22 -5.55 23.90
N GLN A 110 -15.09 -5.87 24.53
CA GLN A 110 -15.05 -6.15 25.96
C GLN A 110 -15.46 -4.94 26.80
N TYR A 111 -14.93 -3.75 26.48
CA TYR A 111 -15.32 -2.51 27.15
C TYR A 111 -16.80 -2.17 26.93
N LEU A 112 -17.31 -2.38 25.71
CA LEU A 112 -18.72 -2.17 25.39
C LEU A 112 -19.63 -3.05 26.26
N ILE A 113 -19.31 -4.34 26.37
CA ILE A 113 -20.07 -5.29 27.20
C ILE A 113 -20.03 -4.89 28.67
N ALA A 114 -18.86 -4.48 29.17
CA ALA A 114 -18.70 -4.05 30.56
C ALA A 114 -19.52 -2.78 30.85
N TRP A 115 -19.44 -1.77 29.98
CA TRP A 115 -20.21 -0.53 30.10
C TRP A 115 -21.71 -0.79 30.03
N HIS A 116 -22.15 -1.65 29.10
CA HIS A 116 -23.56 -1.99 28.95
C HIS A 116 -24.12 -2.68 30.21
N ARG A 117 -23.36 -3.59 30.81
CA ARG A 117 -23.74 -4.25 32.07
C ARG A 117 -23.89 -3.25 33.23
N ASP A 118 -22.98 -2.29 33.33
CA ASP A 118 -23.00 -1.26 34.37
C ASP A 118 -24.24 -0.35 34.25
N GLN A 119 -24.58 0.07 33.03
CA GLN A 119 -25.71 0.98 32.80
C GLN A 119 -27.09 0.34 32.99
N HIS A 120 -27.26 -0.93 32.58
CA HIS A 120 -28.58 -1.56 32.50
C HIS A 120 -28.78 -2.74 33.48
N GLY A 121 -27.77 -3.09 34.26
CA GLY A 121 -27.80 -4.24 35.17
C GLY A 121 -27.61 -5.59 34.46
N GLU A 122 -27.38 -6.65 35.24
CA GLU A 122 -27.05 -7.99 34.71
C GLU A 122 -28.19 -8.67 33.95
N ALA A 123 -29.44 -8.25 34.18
CA ALA A 123 -30.64 -8.87 33.62
C ALA A 123 -31.28 -8.10 32.45
N CYS A 124 -30.58 -7.13 31.83
CA CYS A 124 -31.19 -6.34 30.76
C CYS A 124 -31.45 -7.15 29.49
N GLN A 125 -32.69 -7.09 29.00
CA GLN A 125 -33.13 -7.72 27.76
C GLN A 125 -33.00 -6.82 26.53
N CYS A 126 -32.50 -5.60 26.71
CA CYS A 126 -32.38 -4.54 25.70
C CYS A 126 -31.59 -4.95 24.43
N VAL A 127 -30.58 -5.83 24.55
CA VAL A 127 -29.84 -6.37 23.38
C VAL A 127 -30.70 -7.33 22.55
N HIS A 128 -31.54 -8.14 23.21
CA HIS A 128 -32.42 -9.09 22.54
C HIS A 128 -33.49 -8.35 21.72
N ASP A 129 -34.02 -7.26 22.27
CA ASP A 129 -35.04 -6.44 21.63
C ASP A 129 -34.48 -5.62 20.46
N ALA A 130 -33.19 -5.26 20.52
CA ALA A 130 -32.48 -4.56 19.45
C ALA A 130 -31.99 -5.49 18.31
N ARG A 131 -31.85 -6.80 18.56
CA ARG A 131 -31.39 -7.79 17.57
C ARG A 131 -32.11 -7.75 16.22
N PRO A 132 -33.46 -7.75 16.13
CA PRO A 132 -34.14 -7.75 14.83
C PRO A 132 -33.86 -6.47 14.02
N ILE A 133 -33.62 -5.34 14.68
CA ILE A 133 -33.25 -4.09 14.01
C ILE A 133 -31.84 -4.23 13.41
N ALA A 134 -30.88 -4.74 14.19
CA ALA A 134 -29.51 -4.95 13.73
C ALA A 134 -29.41 -5.97 12.58
N GLU A 135 -30.16 -7.08 12.64
CA GLU A 135 -30.21 -8.09 11.58
C GLU A 135 -30.75 -7.51 10.26
N ASN A 136 -31.81 -6.70 10.33
CA ASN A 136 -32.36 -6.03 9.16
C ASN A 136 -31.37 -5.03 8.56
N THR A 137 -30.68 -4.23 9.38
CA THR A 137 -29.67 -3.28 8.90
C THR A 137 -28.47 -3.99 8.25
N LEU A 138 -28.01 -5.10 8.83
CA LEU A 138 -26.93 -5.90 8.26
C LEU A 138 -27.32 -6.54 6.92
N ALA A 139 -28.56 -7.04 6.80
CA ALA A 139 -29.08 -7.57 5.55
C ALA A 139 -29.12 -6.49 4.46
N GLU A 140 -29.56 -5.28 4.78
CA GLU A 140 -29.55 -4.14 3.84
C GLU A 140 -28.13 -3.76 3.39
N LEU A 141 -27.16 -3.70 4.32
CA LEU A 141 -25.78 -3.39 3.99
C LEU A 141 -25.12 -4.46 3.10
N GLY A 142 -25.41 -5.74 3.35
CA GLY A 142 -24.90 -6.87 2.57
C GLY A 142 -25.40 -6.93 1.12
N HIS A 143 -26.46 -6.20 0.77
CA HIS A 143 -26.96 -6.07 -0.60
C HIS A 143 -26.36 -4.87 -1.35
N THR A 144 -25.66 -3.97 -0.66
CA THR A 144 -25.11 -2.73 -1.23
C THR A 144 -23.62 -2.79 -1.60
N THR A 145 -22.96 -3.92 -1.34
CA THR A 145 -21.60 -4.26 -1.81
C THR A 145 -21.64 -5.29 -2.92
#